data_AF-A0A6G0UYT2-F1
#
_entry.id   AF-A0A6G0UYT2-F1
#
_cell.length_a   1.000
_cell.length_b   1.000
_cell.length_c   1.000
_cell.angle_alpha   90.00
_cell.angle_beta   90.00
_cell.angle_gamma   90.00
#
_symmetry.space_group_name_H-M   'P 1'
#
loop_
_entity.id
_entity.type
_entity.pdbx_description
1 polymer ?
#
loop_
_entity_poly.entity_id
_entity_poly.type
_entity_poly.pdbx_seq_one_letter_code
_entity_poly.pdbx_strand_id
1 'polypeptide(L)'
;MKYDFGPVLYEDDYVELSEDILVIKRYFFPLMKAKIIRIRDLRVAYFDDQENTKYQVLRTWGKGSNDVYWAVDFKRCLGGNKSGRTNVVIDIEDGLKKGFTIKNIQQFFDALRTVAPMSLIIVDNLEI
;
A
#
# COMPACT_ATOMS: atom_id res chain seq x y z
N MET A 1 16.29 -2.90 -19.33
CA MET A 1 15.99 -4.26 -18.86
C MET A 1 14.51 -4.29 -18.51
N LYS A 2 13.67 -4.89 -19.37
CA LYS A 2 12.26 -5.11 -19.05
C LYS A 2 12.26 -6.32 -18.13
N TYR A 3 11.93 -6.10 -16.86
CA TYR A 3 11.64 -7.21 -15.97
C TYR A 3 10.23 -7.70 -16.34
N ASP A 4 10.12 -8.98 -16.65
CA ASP A 4 8.84 -9.63 -16.86
C ASP A 4 8.38 -10.16 -15.49
N PHE A 5 7.42 -9.48 -14.88
CA PHE A 5 6.99 -9.72 -13.49
C PHE A 5 5.68 -10.52 -13.41
N GLY A 6 5.33 -11.19 -14.51
CA GLY A 6 4.04 -11.84 -14.69
C GLY A 6 2.92 -10.87 -15.06
N PRO A 7 1.71 -11.39 -15.35
CA PRO A 7 0.54 -10.57 -15.64
C PRO A 7 0.17 -9.65 -14.48
N VAL A 8 -0.32 -8.45 -14.81
CA VAL A 8 -0.90 -7.53 -13.83
C VAL A 8 -2.29 -8.04 -13.43
N LEU A 9 -2.48 -8.24 -12.14
CA LEU A 9 -3.73 -8.73 -11.54
C LEU A 9 -4.60 -7.59 -11.02
N TYR A 10 -3.97 -6.49 -10.60
CA TYR A 10 -4.64 -5.28 -10.15
C TYR A 10 -3.79 -4.04 -10.42
N GLU A 11 -4.42 -2.94 -10.82
CA GLU A 11 -3.75 -1.67 -11.00
C GLU A 11 -4.68 -0.48 -10.70
N ASP A 12 -4.16 0.52 -10.00
CA ASP A 12 -4.75 1.85 -9.90
C ASP A 12 -3.69 2.97 -9.94
N ASP A 13 -4.08 4.21 -9.62
CA ASP A 13 -3.18 5.38 -9.64
C ASP A 13 -1.97 5.27 -8.68
N TYR A 14 -2.06 4.43 -7.64
CA TYR A 14 -1.13 4.36 -6.51
C TYR A 14 -0.39 3.04 -6.44
N VAL A 15 -0.96 1.96 -6.97
CA VAL A 15 -0.36 0.63 -6.86
C VAL A 15 -0.59 -0.21 -8.12
N GLU A 16 0.35 -1.11 -8.37
CA GLU A 16 0.23 -2.19 -9.35
C GLU A 16 0.63 -3.49 -8.67
N LEU A 17 -0.15 -4.54 -8.87
CA LEU A 17 0.04 -5.86 -8.30
C LEU A 17 0.09 -6.87 -9.44
N SER A 18 1.18 -7.60 -9.51
CA SER A 18 1.42 -8.69 -10.46
C SER A 18 1.62 -10.00 -9.69
N GLU A 19 1.90 -11.09 -10.39
CA GLU A 19 2.17 -12.40 -9.76
C GLU A 19 3.37 -12.36 -8.80
N ASP A 20 4.45 -11.67 -9.18
CA ASP A 20 5.70 -11.70 -8.42
C ASP A 20 5.96 -10.47 -7.56
N ILE A 21 5.36 -9.32 -7.92
CA ILE A 21 5.66 -8.05 -7.28
C ILE A 21 4.43 -7.19 -6.96
N LEU A 22 4.60 -6.37 -5.92
CA LEU A 22 3.79 -5.22 -5.60
C LEU A 22 4.60 -3.96 -5.88
N VAL A 23 4.10 -3.11 -6.77
CA VAL A 23 4.69 -1.82 -7.11
C VAL A 23 3.87 -0.72 -6.45
N ILE A 24 4.44 -0.09 -5.44
CA ILE A 24 3.87 1.13 -4.85
C ILE A 24 4.36 2.32 -5.65
N LYS A 25 3.45 2.95 -6.39
CA LYS A 25 3.74 4.11 -7.25
C LYS A 25 4.02 5.34 -6.39
N ARG A 26 4.84 6.26 -6.90
CA ARG A 26 5.11 7.57 -6.26
C ARG A 26 5.57 7.45 -4.80
N TYR A 27 6.38 6.44 -4.50
CA TYR A 27 6.81 6.15 -3.13
C TYR A 27 7.85 7.16 -2.63
N PHE A 28 8.94 7.35 -3.37
CA PHE A 28 10.05 8.23 -2.94
C PHE A 28 9.92 9.64 -3.50
N PHE A 29 9.30 10.55 -2.74
CA PHE A 29 9.30 12.00 -3.02
C PHE A 29 10.67 12.63 -2.71
N PRO A 30 11.18 13.61 -3.51
CA PRO A 30 10.52 14.33 -4.61
C PRO A 30 10.58 13.63 -5.98
N LEU A 31 11.40 12.58 -6.13
CA LEU A 31 11.63 11.93 -7.43
C LEU A 31 10.46 11.05 -7.91
N MET A 32 9.44 10.84 -7.06
CA MET A 32 8.27 10.00 -7.33
C MET A 32 8.63 8.57 -7.76
N LYS A 33 9.81 8.07 -7.38
CA LYS A 33 10.24 6.72 -7.72
C LYS A 33 9.34 5.69 -7.04
N ALA A 34 8.98 4.65 -7.76
CA ALA A 34 8.20 3.55 -7.22
C ALA A 34 9.03 2.71 -6.23
N LYS A 35 8.35 2.05 -5.30
CA LYS A 35 8.91 1.00 -4.45
C LYS A 35 8.39 -0.33 -4.94
N ILE A 36 9.31 -1.22 -5.28
CA ILE A 36 9.00 -2.59 -5.71
C ILE A 36 9.24 -3.52 -4.51
N ILE A 37 8.26 -4.37 -4.23
CA ILE A 37 8.28 -5.37 -3.16
C ILE A 37 7.95 -6.71 -3.80
N ARG A 38 8.67 -7.79 -3.46
CA ARG A 38 8.29 -9.13 -3.93
C ARG A 38 7.12 -9.64 -3.11
N ILE A 39 6.16 -10.30 -3.76
CA ILE A 39 4.98 -10.85 -3.08
C ILE A 39 5.37 -11.86 -1.99
N ARG A 40 6.40 -12.67 -2.23
CA ARG A 40 6.93 -13.62 -1.24
C ARG A 40 7.46 -12.99 0.05
N ASP A 41 7.81 -11.71 0.02
CA ASP A 41 8.37 -10.99 1.17
C ASP A 41 7.27 -10.37 2.04
N LEU A 42 6.01 -10.37 1.60
CA LEU A 42 4.88 -9.86 2.38
C LEU A 42 4.66 -10.69 3.65
N ARG A 43 4.47 -10.00 4.78
CA ARG A 43 4.22 -10.62 6.10
C ARG A 43 2.90 -10.18 6.69
N VAL A 44 2.65 -8.87 6.70
CA VAL A 44 1.40 -8.30 7.20
C VAL A 44 0.90 -7.21 6.28
N ALA A 45 -0.41 -7.22 6.00
CA ALA A 45 -1.11 -6.16 5.30
C ALA A 45 -2.19 -5.58 6.21
N TYR A 46 -1.97 -4.37 6.70
CA TYR A 46 -2.96 -3.61 7.45
C TYR A 46 -3.75 -2.72 6.51
N PHE A 47 -5.03 -2.52 6.78
CA PHE A 47 -5.84 -1.57 6.02
C PHE A 47 -6.89 -0.85 6.87
N ASP A 48 -7.25 0.36 6.44
CA ASP A 48 -8.35 1.13 6.99
C ASP A 48 -8.86 2.13 5.95
N ASP A 49 -10.16 2.41 5.96
CA ASP A 49 -10.78 3.35 5.04
C ASP A 49 -10.32 4.77 5.32
N GLN A 50 -10.08 5.54 4.24
CA GLN A 50 -9.62 6.93 4.35
C GLN A 50 -10.67 7.85 5.01
N GLU A 51 -11.94 7.43 5.05
CA GLU A 51 -13.02 8.15 5.73
C GLU A 51 -12.93 8.05 7.26
N ASN A 52 -12.44 6.91 7.77
CA ASN A 52 -12.38 6.63 9.21
C ASN A 52 -11.08 7.12 9.86
N THR A 53 -10.13 7.65 9.09
CA THR A 53 -8.76 7.71 9.58
C THR A 53 -8.44 8.92 10.45
N LYS A 54 -7.75 8.65 11.55
CA LYS A 54 -7.17 9.65 12.46
C LYS A 54 -5.92 10.26 11.82
N TYR A 55 -5.97 11.56 11.50
CA TYR A 55 -4.92 12.31 10.81
C TYR A 55 -3.53 12.28 11.47
N GLN A 56 -3.41 11.92 12.74
CA GLN A 56 -2.14 11.95 13.48
C GLN A 56 -1.17 10.84 13.07
N VAL A 57 -1.67 9.70 12.58
CA VAL A 57 -0.85 8.52 12.23
C VAL A 57 -0.49 8.51 10.74
N LEU A 58 -1.34 9.12 9.91
CA LEU A 58 -1.14 9.18 8.47
C LEU A 58 -0.25 10.35 8.05
N ARG A 59 0.50 10.16 6.97
CA ARG A 59 1.20 11.24 6.27
C ARG A 59 0.79 11.33 4.82
N THR A 60 0.84 12.55 4.30
CA THR A 60 0.66 12.82 2.88
C THR A 60 1.75 12.16 2.05
N TRP A 61 2.98 12.12 2.58
CA TRP A 61 4.12 11.34 2.11
C TRP A 61 5.19 11.26 3.21
N GLY A 62 6.18 10.38 3.03
CA GLY A 62 7.38 10.32 3.88
C GLY A 62 7.19 9.52 5.17
N LYS A 63 8.20 9.54 6.04
CA LYS A 63 8.21 8.78 7.29
C LYS A 63 7.24 9.38 8.33
N GLY A 64 6.32 8.55 8.83
CA GLY A 64 5.44 8.83 9.97
C GLY A 64 6.08 8.43 11.31
N SER A 65 5.36 8.67 12.40
CA SER A 65 5.82 8.38 13.77
C SER A 65 5.78 6.91 14.15
N ASN A 66 5.11 6.06 13.37
CA ASN A 66 4.88 4.64 13.61
C ASN A 66 5.74 3.73 12.71
N ASP A 67 6.92 4.20 12.29
CA ASP A 67 7.81 3.50 11.36
C ASP A 67 7.13 3.08 10.03
N VAL A 68 6.09 3.81 9.62
CA VAL A 68 5.51 3.73 8.28
C VAL A 68 6.08 4.83 7.43
N TYR A 69 6.60 4.48 6.26
CA TYR A 69 6.91 5.44 5.21
C TYR A 69 5.79 5.42 4.16
N TRP A 70 5.16 6.58 3.96
CA TRP A 70 3.99 6.78 3.13
C TRP A 70 4.36 7.22 1.70
N ALA A 71 3.77 6.55 0.72
CA ALA A 71 3.72 6.99 -0.66
C ALA A 71 2.89 8.27 -0.80
N VAL A 72 3.20 9.05 -1.83
CA VAL A 72 2.57 10.35 -2.04
C VAL A 72 1.09 10.22 -2.37
N ASP A 73 0.26 10.77 -1.48
CA ASP A 73 -1.16 10.99 -1.69
C ASP A 73 -1.59 12.28 -0.99
N PHE A 74 -1.64 13.38 -1.74
CA PHE A 74 -2.12 14.67 -1.24
C PHE A 74 -3.55 14.61 -0.72
N LYS A 75 -4.41 13.79 -1.34
CA LYS A 75 -5.83 13.69 -0.95
C LYS A 75 -6.03 12.96 0.38
N ARG A 76 -5.04 12.18 0.84
CA ARG A 76 -5.08 11.44 2.11
C ARG A 76 -5.33 12.36 3.30
N CYS A 77 -4.62 13.50 3.34
CA CYS A 77 -4.64 14.45 4.46
C CYS A 77 -5.46 15.71 4.18
N LEU A 78 -5.89 15.95 2.94
CA LEU A 78 -6.77 17.06 2.60
C LEU A 78 -8.23 16.71 2.93
N GLY A 79 -9.04 17.73 3.17
CA GLY A 79 -10.50 17.57 3.27
C GLY A 79 -11.12 17.21 1.91
N GLY A 80 -12.32 16.64 1.95
CA GLY A 80 -13.09 16.27 0.75
C GLY A 80 -13.62 14.83 0.80
N ASN A 81 -14.27 14.42 -0.28
CA ASN A 81 -14.78 13.05 -0.42
C ASN A 81 -13.61 12.05 -0.57
N LYS A 82 -13.52 11.10 0.37
CA LYS A 82 -12.52 10.04 0.38
C LYS A 82 -13.13 8.65 0.14
N SER A 83 -14.39 8.60 -0.25
CA SER A 83 -15.13 7.36 -0.49
C SER A 83 -14.44 6.50 -1.53
N GLY A 84 -14.42 5.19 -1.26
CA GLY A 84 -13.73 4.21 -2.09
C GLY A 84 -12.20 4.36 -2.07
N ARG A 85 -11.61 4.98 -1.05
CA ARG A 85 -10.15 5.03 -0.87
C ARG A 85 -9.78 4.37 0.45
N THR A 86 -8.80 3.49 0.40
CA THR A 86 -8.32 2.76 1.57
C THR A 86 -6.83 3.02 1.74
N ASN A 87 -6.40 3.25 2.98
CA ASN A 87 -4.99 3.27 3.34
C ASN A 87 -4.54 1.83 3.57
N VAL A 88 -3.44 1.44 2.94
CA VAL A 88 -2.83 0.12 3.13
C VAL A 88 -1.43 0.31 3.67
N VAL A 89 -1.04 -0.52 4.64
CA VAL A 89 0.32 -0.59 5.16
C VAL A 89 0.83 -2.02 5.04
N ILE A 90 1.96 -2.17 4.36
CA ILE A 90 2.64 -3.46 4.19
C ILE A 90 3.85 -3.55 5.11
N ASP A 91 3.91 -4.63 5.88
CA ASP A 91 5.10 -5.05 6.61
C ASP A 91 5.77 -6.24 5.89
N ILE A 92 7.09 -6.12 5.71
CA ILE A 92 7.98 -7.17 5.20
C ILE A 92 9.12 -7.47 6.20
N GLU A 93 8.98 -6.98 7.43
CA GLU A 93 9.91 -7.17 8.55
C GLU A 93 11.32 -6.59 8.32
N ASP A 94 11.44 -5.55 7.48
CA ASP A 94 12.70 -4.83 7.22
C ASP A 94 12.89 -3.58 8.09
N GLY A 95 12.03 -3.40 9.10
CA GLY A 95 12.06 -2.27 10.05
C GLY A 95 11.39 -0.99 9.58
N LEU A 96 10.89 -0.91 8.34
CA LEU A 96 10.14 0.25 7.85
C LEU A 96 8.94 -0.18 7.00
N LYS A 97 7.74 -0.02 7.55
CA LYS A 97 6.48 -0.39 6.88
C LYS A 97 6.18 0.54 5.71
N LYS A 98 5.45 0.04 4.69
CA LYS A 98 5.17 0.77 3.46
C LYS A 98 3.70 1.14 3.38
N GLY A 99 3.40 2.41 3.61
CA GLY A 99 2.05 2.96 3.53
C GLY A 99 1.73 3.48 2.14
N PHE A 100 0.53 3.19 1.63
CA PHE A 100 0.03 3.71 0.35
C PHE A 100 -1.50 3.76 0.33
N THR A 101 -2.05 4.14 -0.81
CA THR A 101 -3.51 4.26 -1.03
C THR A 101 -3.95 3.24 -2.07
N ILE A 102 -5.17 2.74 -1.97
CA ILE A 102 -5.84 1.98 -3.03
C ILE A 102 -7.27 2.51 -3.26
N LYS A 103 -7.84 2.28 -4.45
CA LYS A 103 -9.21 2.72 -4.82
C LYS A 103 -10.29 1.62 -4.83
N ASN A 104 -9.90 0.35 -4.76
CA ASN A 104 -10.86 -0.75 -4.73
C ASN A 104 -10.29 -1.88 -3.86
N ILE A 105 -10.64 -1.82 -2.58
CA ILE A 105 -10.15 -2.76 -1.56
C ILE A 105 -10.49 -4.20 -1.90
N GLN A 106 -11.70 -4.45 -2.40
CA GLN A 106 -12.17 -5.80 -2.72
C GLN A 106 -11.31 -6.41 -3.84
N GLN A 107 -11.21 -5.72 -4.98
CA GLN A 107 -10.39 -6.21 -6.10
C GLN A 107 -8.91 -6.35 -5.74
N PHE A 108 -8.37 -5.41 -4.96
CA PHE A 108 -6.97 -5.49 -4.53
C PHE A 108 -6.72 -6.72 -3.67
N PHE A 109 -7.53 -6.96 -2.63
CA PHE A 109 -7.31 -8.11 -1.75
C PHE A 109 -7.71 -9.44 -2.38
N ASP A 110 -8.67 -9.46 -3.31
CA ASP A 110 -8.97 -10.66 -4.09
C ASP A 110 -7.77 -11.03 -4.97
N ALA A 111 -7.18 -10.06 -5.66
CA ALA A 111 -5.94 -10.27 -6.42
C ALA A 111 -4.75 -10.61 -5.51
N LEU A 112 -4.61 -9.98 -4.35
CA LEU A 112 -3.51 -10.26 -3.43
C LEU A 112 -3.58 -11.69 -2.89
N ARG A 113 -4.78 -12.17 -2.55
CA ARG A 113 -4.98 -13.53 -2.02
C ARG A 113 -4.64 -14.63 -3.02
N THR A 114 -4.67 -14.38 -4.32
CA THR A 114 -4.30 -15.41 -5.31
C THR A 114 -2.80 -15.63 -5.41
N VAL A 115 -1.99 -14.65 -5.02
CA VAL A 115 -0.52 -14.68 -5.19
C VAL A 115 0.26 -14.59 -3.89
N ALA A 116 -0.35 -14.08 -2.83
CA ALA A 116 0.31 -13.91 -1.54
C ALA A 116 0.71 -15.25 -0.92
N PRO A 117 1.79 -15.26 -0.12
CA PRO A 117 2.12 -16.40 0.72
C PRO A 117 0.94 -16.76 1.63
N MET A 118 0.72 -18.07 1.86
CA MET A 118 -0.27 -18.53 2.85
C MET A 118 -0.04 -17.98 4.26
N SER A 119 1.19 -17.52 4.56
CA SER A 119 1.56 -16.89 5.83
C SER A 119 1.22 -15.40 5.92
N LEU A 120 0.73 -14.76 4.85
CA LEU A 120 0.36 -13.35 4.90
C LEU A 120 -0.81 -13.15 5.87
N ILE A 121 -0.62 -12.27 6.85
CA ILE A 121 -1.66 -11.84 7.78
C ILE A 121 -2.32 -10.58 7.21
N ILE A 122 -3.64 -10.56 7.13
CA ILE A 122 -4.42 -9.38 6.73
C ILE A 122 -5.17 -8.89 7.96
N VAL A 123 -5.00 -7.61 8.30
CA VAL A 123 -5.56 -6.98 9.50
C VAL A 123 -6.40 -5.78 9.09
N ASP A 124 -7.67 -5.79 9.46
CA ASP A 124 -8.55 -4.63 9.44
C ASP A 124 -8.29 -3.79 10.69
N ASN A 125 -8.02 -2.49 10.51
CA ASN A 125 -7.61 -1.49 11.51
C ASN A 125 -6.12 -1.11 11.45
N LEU A 126 -5.85 0.18 11.30
CA LEU A 126 -4.53 0.80 11.36
C LEU A 126 -4.19 1.31 12.78
N GLU A 127 -4.31 0.45 13.80
CA GLU A 127 -3.76 0.69 15.14
C GLU A 127 -2.26 0.30 15.20
N ILE A 128 -1.47 0.93 14.32
CA ILE A 128 -0.01 0.74 14.18
C ILE A 128 0.77 1.96 14.63
#